data_AF-J5K8E4-F1
#
_entry.id   AF-J5K8E4-F1
#
_cell.length_a   1.000
_cell.length_b   1.000
_cell.length_c   1.000
_cell.angle_alpha   90.00
_cell.angle_beta   90.00
_cell.angle_gamma   90.00
#
_symmetry.space_group_name_H-M   'P 1'
#
loop_
_entity.id
_entity.type
_entity.pdbx_description
1 polymer ?
#
loop_
_entity_poly.entity_id
_entity_poly.type
_entity_poly.pdbx_seq_one_letter_code
_entity_poly.pdbx_strand_id
1 'polypeptide(L)'
;MKLLKRKKIQNASQFQWWESYENAGITFTFTPVKHWSKRGLFDRNKSLWGGWFVQFNDYAIYHAGDTGYSNDFIKTKEVLGSPKYALIPIGAYDPEWFMASSHVNPEDAVKIMLDLEADYAFGMHWGTFVLTDEDTLEPPIRLQAATQKNKIEFKSLIPGDLINLK
;
A
#
# COMPACT_ATOMS: atom_id res chain seq x y z
N MET A 1 4.12 -19.33 -9.24
CA MET A 1 5.04 -19.13 -10.38
C MET A 1 4.47 -19.39 -11.78
N LYS A 2 3.41 -20.19 -11.96
CA LYS A 2 2.93 -20.63 -13.30
C LYS A 2 2.71 -19.49 -14.30
N LEU A 3 2.12 -18.37 -13.87
CA LEU A 3 1.83 -17.23 -14.73
C LEU A 3 3.11 -16.58 -15.30
N LEU A 4 4.08 -16.28 -14.43
CA LEU A 4 5.34 -15.62 -14.81
C LEU A 4 6.20 -16.54 -15.69
N LYS A 5 6.25 -17.85 -15.37
CA LYS A 5 6.93 -18.85 -16.21
C LYS A 5 6.32 -18.94 -17.61
N ARG A 6 4.98 -18.91 -17.73
CA ARG A 6 4.29 -18.87 -19.05
C ARG A 6 4.65 -17.63 -19.86
N LYS A 7 4.99 -16.53 -19.20
CA LYS A 7 5.47 -15.29 -19.82
C LYS A 7 6.99 -15.24 -20.02
N LYS A 8 7.69 -16.37 -19.79
CA LYS A 8 9.15 -16.51 -19.95
C LYS A 8 9.95 -15.57 -19.04
N ILE A 9 9.39 -15.15 -17.90
CA ILE A 9 10.13 -14.43 -16.86
C ILE A 9 10.93 -15.46 -16.06
N GLN A 10 12.26 -15.34 -16.11
CA GLN A 10 13.18 -16.34 -15.56
C GLN A 10 13.66 -15.98 -14.14
N ASN A 11 13.83 -14.69 -13.85
CA ASN A 11 14.26 -14.23 -12.54
C ASN A 11 13.05 -13.78 -11.71
N ALA A 12 12.46 -14.71 -10.96
CA ALA A 12 11.28 -14.45 -10.15
C ALA A 12 11.24 -15.35 -8.92
N SER A 13 10.89 -14.75 -7.79
CA SER A 13 10.75 -15.41 -6.49
C SER A 13 9.29 -15.36 -6.03
N GLN A 14 8.90 -16.30 -5.19
CA GLN A 14 7.59 -16.29 -4.51
C GLN A 14 7.79 -16.10 -3.03
N PHE A 15 6.82 -15.43 -2.42
CA PHE A 15 6.87 -15.07 -1.02
C PHE A 15 5.55 -15.44 -0.35
N GLN A 16 5.65 -16.00 0.85
CA GLN A 16 4.64 -15.90 1.88
C GLN A 16 4.84 -14.59 2.65
N TRP A 17 3.83 -14.19 3.42
CA TRP A 17 3.99 -13.05 4.33
C TRP A 17 5.14 -13.30 5.30
N TRP A 18 5.86 -12.23 5.61
CA TRP A 18 7.06 -12.17 6.45
C TRP A 18 8.31 -12.82 5.85
N GLU A 19 8.22 -13.44 4.68
CA GLU A 19 9.42 -13.86 3.96
C GLU A 19 10.14 -12.65 3.37
N SER A 20 11.47 -12.71 3.43
CA SER A 20 12.34 -11.64 3.00
C SER A 20 13.29 -12.11 1.91
N TYR A 21 13.71 -11.19 1.05
CA TYR A 21 14.75 -11.38 0.06
C TYR A 21 15.72 -10.21 0.11
N GLU A 22 17.01 -10.53 0.23
CA GLU A 22 18.07 -9.54 0.24
C GLU A 22 18.81 -9.54 -1.10
N ASN A 23 19.02 -8.36 -1.66
CA ASN A 23 19.84 -8.18 -2.84
C ASN A 23 20.54 -6.82 -2.82
N ALA A 24 21.85 -6.81 -3.01
CA ALA A 24 22.68 -5.59 -3.06
C ALA A 24 22.47 -4.64 -1.86
N GLY A 25 22.34 -5.19 -0.64
CA GLY A 25 22.15 -4.41 0.59
C GLY A 25 20.74 -3.86 0.78
N ILE A 26 19.78 -4.27 -0.05
CA ILE A 26 18.37 -3.94 0.09
C ILE A 26 17.61 -5.20 0.51
N THR A 27 16.85 -5.10 1.59
CA THR A 27 15.98 -6.18 2.07
C THR A 27 14.54 -5.89 1.72
N PHE A 28 13.91 -6.81 1.01
CA PHE A 28 12.50 -6.76 0.64
C PHE A 28 11.73 -7.77 1.49
N THR A 29 10.85 -7.31 2.36
CA THR A 29 9.97 -8.18 3.16
C THR A 29 8.53 -8.06 2.66
N PHE A 30 7.91 -9.19 2.34
CA PHE A 30 6.52 -9.22 1.92
C PHE A 30 5.59 -9.16 3.13
N THR A 31 4.71 -8.18 3.24
CA THR A 31 3.89 -7.96 4.44
C THR A 31 2.42 -8.30 4.21
N PRO A 32 1.69 -8.77 5.22
CA PRO A 32 0.24 -8.94 5.12
C PRO A 32 -0.44 -7.58 4.99
N VAL A 33 -1.53 -7.58 4.22
CA VAL A 33 -2.52 -6.50 4.13
C VAL A 33 -3.89 -7.12 3.89
N LYS A 34 -4.97 -6.36 4.03
CA LYS A 34 -6.33 -6.86 3.92
C LYS A 34 -6.87 -6.67 2.49
N HIS A 35 -6.71 -7.70 1.65
CA HIS A 35 -7.20 -7.67 0.28
C HIS A 35 -7.56 -9.08 -0.24
N TRP A 36 -7.71 -9.23 -1.55
CA TRP A 36 -8.00 -10.50 -2.23
C TRP A 36 -7.35 -10.53 -3.63
N SER A 37 -7.44 -11.65 -4.34
CA SER A 37 -6.96 -11.73 -5.73
C SER A 37 -7.92 -12.50 -6.62
N LYS A 38 -7.99 -12.14 -7.91
CA LYS A 38 -8.77 -12.87 -8.94
C LYS A 38 -8.33 -12.42 -10.33
N ARG A 39 -8.32 -13.34 -11.30
CA ARG A 39 -8.09 -13.02 -12.72
C ARG A 39 -9.05 -13.73 -13.68
N GLY A 40 -9.63 -14.85 -13.26
CA GLY A 40 -10.60 -15.64 -14.01
C GLY A 40 -11.81 -16.00 -13.17
N LEU A 41 -12.62 -16.93 -13.67
CA LEU A 41 -13.90 -17.28 -13.03
C LEU A 41 -13.71 -18.09 -11.73
N PHE A 42 -12.69 -18.95 -11.66
CA PHE A 42 -12.49 -19.93 -10.58
C PHE A 42 -11.12 -19.83 -9.89
N ASP A 43 -10.53 -18.64 -9.86
CA ASP A 43 -9.17 -18.43 -9.31
C ASP A 43 -9.10 -17.40 -8.18
N ARG A 44 -10.24 -17.08 -7.56
CA ARG A 44 -10.27 -16.21 -6.39
C ARG A 44 -9.33 -16.74 -5.30
N ASN A 45 -8.47 -15.86 -4.79
CA ASN A 45 -7.49 -16.12 -3.73
C ASN A 45 -6.46 -17.23 -4.04
N LYS A 46 -6.25 -17.57 -5.31
CA LYS A 46 -5.19 -18.53 -5.71
C LYS A 46 -3.79 -17.93 -5.77
N SER A 47 -3.67 -16.60 -5.74
CA SER A 47 -2.41 -15.88 -5.55
C SER A 47 -2.50 -15.02 -4.29
N LEU A 48 -1.41 -14.98 -3.52
CA LEU A 48 -1.34 -14.14 -2.34
C LEU A 48 -1.28 -12.65 -2.72
N TRP A 49 -1.84 -11.80 -1.87
CA TRP A 49 -1.79 -10.33 -1.93
C TRP A 49 -0.94 -9.83 -0.76
N GLY A 50 -0.51 -8.57 -0.76
CA GLY A 50 0.36 -8.06 0.29
C GLY A 50 0.93 -6.69 -0.03
N GLY A 51 1.62 -6.14 0.95
CA GLY A 51 2.48 -4.97 0.82
C GLY A 51 3.95 -5.37 0.79
N TRP A 52 4.82 -4.37 0.66
CA TRP A 52 6.26 -4.53 0.69
C TRP A 52 6.89 -3.56 1.67
N PHE A 53 7.69 -4.07 2.59
CA PHE A 53 8.60 -3.28 3.41
C PHE A 53 10.00 -3.42 2.81
N VAL A 54 10.56 -2.32 2.33
CA VAL A 54 11.84 -2.28 1.62
C VAL A 54 12.82 -1.50 2.45
N GLN A 55 13.79 -2.19 3.03
CA GLN A 55 14.79 -1.60 3.91
C GLN A 55 16.13 -1.44 3.17
N PHE A 56 16.74 -0.27 3.30
CA PHE A 56 18.06 0.04 2.77
C PHE A 56 18.81 0.92 3.77
N ASN A 57 19.99 0.46 4.21
CA ASN A 57 20.75 1.09 5.29
C ASN A 57 19.87 1.35 6.51
N ASP A 58 19.70 2.63 6.86
CA ASP A 58 19.15 3.10 8.12
C ASP A 58 17.67 3.50 7.99
N TYR A 59 17.06 3.32 6.81
CA TYR A 59 15.65 3.66 6.59
C TYR A 59 14.92 2.60 5.75
N ALA A 60 13.60 2.66 5.82
CA ALA A 60 12.73 1.80 5.03
C ALA A 60 11.63 2.58 4.32
N ILE A 61 11.15 1.99 3.23
CA ILE A 61 9.99 2.42 2.46
C ILE A 61 8.95 1.31 2.53
N TYR A 62 7.73 1.66 2.92
CA TYR A 62 6.59 0.76 2.92
C TYR A 62 5.68 1.04 1.72
N HIS A 63 5.26 0.00 1.02
CA HIS A 63 4.27 0.06 -0.05
C HIS A 63 3.08 -0.83 0.32
N ALA A 64 1.94 -0.24 0.65
CA ALA A 64 0.78 -0.97 1.15
C ALA A 64 0.10 -1.87 0.11
N GLY A 65 0.28 -1.57 -1.19
CA GLY A 65 -0.55 -2.19 -2.23
C GLY A 65 -2.00 -1.74 -2.10
N ASP A 66 -2.94 -2.57 -2.56
CA ASP A 66 -4.36 -2.35 -2.34
C ASP A 66 -4.77 -3.03 -1.04
N THR A 67 -5.50 -2.33 -0.18
CA THR A 67 -5.83 -2.84 1.16
C THR A 67 -7.04 -2.13 1.75
N GLY A 68 -7.84 -2.86 2.52
CA GLY A 68 -8.71 -2.29 3.55
C GLY A 68 -7.96 -2.08 4.86
N TYR A 69 -8.57 -1.42 5.83
CA TYR A 69 -7.95 -1.22 7.14
C TYR A 69 -7.91 -2.53 7.96
N SER A 70 -6.79 -2.78 8.64
CA SER A 70 -6.57 -3.92 9.54
C SER A 70 -5.43 -3.66 10.54
N ASN A 71 -5.32 -4.51 11.56
CA ASN A 71 -4.20 -4.45 12.52
C ASN A 71 -2.86 -4.94 11.94
N ASP A 72 -2.81 -5.31 10.66
CA ASP A 72 -1.58 -5.77 10.01
C ASP A 72 -0.53 -4.66 9.94
N PHE A 73 -0.93 -3.39 9.92
CA PHE A 73 -0.03 -2.23 9.90
C PHE A 73 0.68 -2.03 11.23
N ILE A 74 -0.06 -2.10 12.34
CA ILE A 74 0.50 -2.14 13.70
C ILE A 74 1.48 -3.31 13.79
N LYS A 75 1.08 -4.50 13.30
CA LYS A 75 1.94 -5.69 13.36
C LYS A 75 3.20 -5.54 12.51
N THR A 76 3.08 -4.92 11.35
CA THR A 76 4.21 -4.62 10.45
C THR A 76 5.23 -3.76 11.17
N LYS A 77 4.77 -2.68 11.81
CA LYS A 77 5.63 -1.81 12.61
C LYS A 77 6.29 -2.52 13.79
N GLU A 78 5.55 -3.37 14.52
CA GLU A 78 6.11 -4.16 15.61
C GLU A 78 7.24 -5.11 15.16
N VAL A 79 7.13 -5.68 13.96
CA VAL A 79 8.05 -6.72 13.46
C VAL A 79 9.24 -6.11 12.72
N LEU A 80 9.00 -5.07 11.91
CA LEU A 80 9.99 -4.52 10.97
C LEU A 80 10.44 -3.10 11.34
N GLY A 81 9.82 -2.48 12.34
CA GLY A 81 10.04 -1.09 12.71
C GLY A 81 9.25 -0.11 11.85
N SER A 82 9.40 1.17 12.17
CA SER A 82 8.70 2.25 11.49
C SER A 82 9.40 2.59 10.16
N PRO A 83 8.68 2.60 9.02
CA PRO A 83 9.25 3.04 7.75
C PRO A 83 9.37 4.57 7.72
N LYS A 84 10.45 5.10 7.16
CA LYS A 84 10.58 6.56 6.96
C LYS A 84 9.54 7.07 5.94
N TYR A 85 9.24 6.26 4.93
CA TYR A 85 8.32 6.59 3.86
C TYR A 85 7.23 5.53 3.71
N ALA A 86 5.98 5.92 3.54
CA ALA A 86 4.86 5.02 3.25
C ALA A 86 4.09 5.43 2.00
N LEU A 87 3.85 4.49 1.09
CA LEU A 87 2.98 4.62 -0.07
C LEU A 87 1.67 3.91 0.25
N ILE A 88 0.58 4.67 0.37
CA ILE A 88 -0.71 4.18 0.91
C ILE A 88 -1.82 4.56 -0.09
N PRO A 89 -2.71 3.61 -0.46
CA PRO A 89 -3.84 3.92 -1.34
C PRO A 89 -4.82 4.88 -0.66
N ILE A 90 -5.43 5.77 -1.43
CA ILE A 90 -6.45 6.71 -0.92
C ILE A 90 -7.75 6.72 -1.74
N GLY A 91 -7.82 5.97 -2.84
CA GLY A 91 -9.00 5.89 -3.72
C GLY A 91 -9.59 4.48 -3.80
N ALA A 92 -10.59 4.31 -4.66
CA ALA A 92 -11.35 3.08 -4.85
C ALA A 92 -12.18 2.63 -3.63
N TYR A 93 -12.75 3.58 -2.89
CA TYR A 93 -13.40 3.32 -1.60
C TYR A 93 -14.93 3.39 -1.61
N ASP A 94 -15.58 3.88 -2.68
CA ASP A 94 -17.04 4.02 -2.69
C ASP A 94 -17.77 2.87 -3.42
N PRO A 95 -18.93 2.41 -2.91
CA PRO A 95 -19.51 2.77 -1.61
C PRO A 95 -18.79 2.08 -0.43
N GLU A 96 -18.51 2.83 0.64
CA GLU A 96 -17.65 2.39 1.76
C GLU A 96 -18.10 1.04 2.38
N TRP A 97 -19.40 0.81 2.58
CA TRP A 97 -19.89 -0.42 3.21
C TRP A 97 -19.50 -1.71 2.45
N PHE A 98 -19.27 -1.60 1.14
CA PHE A 98 -18.87 -2.69 0.28
C PHE A 98 -17.34 -2.75 0.14
N MET A 99 -16.73 -1.59 -0.13
CA MET A 99 -15.31 -1.49 -0.47
C MET A 99 -14.38 -1.56 0.74
N ALA A 100 -14.79 -1.14 1.94
CA ALA A 100 -13.97 -1.09 3.17
C ALA A 100 -13.36 -2.44 3.58
N SER A 101 -13.90 -3.55 3.08
CA SER A 101 -13.32 -4.87 3.27
C SER A 101 -11.97 -5.06 2.57
N SER A 102 -11.67 -4.25 1.55
CA SER A 102 -10.51 -4.41 0.67
C SER A 102 -9.88 -3.12 0.17
N HIS A 103 -10.49 -1.96 0.38
CA HIS A 103 -9.97 -0.64 0.04
C HIS A 103 -10.17 0.32 1.20
N VAL A 104 -9.20 1.22 1.41
CA VAL A 104 -9.27 2.27 2.42
C VAL A 104 -9.70 3.59 1.78
N ASN A 105 -10.46 4.37 2.54
CA ASN A 105 -10.68 5.78 2.26
C ASN A 105 -9.48 6.63 2.77
N PRO A 106 -9.43 7.93 2.47
CA PRO A 106 -8.33 8.80 2.90
C PRO A 106 -8.15 8.89 4.42
N GLU A 107 -9.23 8.79 5.20
CA GLU A 107 -9.17 8.82 6.67
C GLU A 107 -8.57 7.53 7.25
N ASP A 108 -8.89 6.38 6.67
CA ASP A 108 -8.27 5.10 7.02
C ASP A 108 -6.81 5.07 6.58
N ALA A 109 -6.47 5.65 5.43
CA ALA A 109 -5.07 5.81 5.01
C ALA A 109 -4.26 6.61 6.03
N VAL A 110 -4.83 7.69 6.60
CA VAL A 110 -4.19 8.43 7.71
C VAL A 110 -3.98 7.55 8.93
N LYS A 111 -4.95 6.71 9.30
CA LYS A 111 -4.76 5.73 10.40
C LYS A 111 -3.62 4.77 10.09
N ILE A 112 -3.51 4.27 8.86
CA ILE A 112 -2.41 3.40 8.44
C ILE A 112 -1.06 4.08 8.63
N MET A 113 -0.91 5.34 8.22
CA MET A 113 0.33 6.10 8.44
C MET A 113 0.69 6.18 9.92
N LEU A 114 -0.31 6.45 10.78
CA LEU A 114 -0.12 6.55 12.23
C LEU A 114 0.25 5.19 12.86
N ASP A 115 -0.41 4.11 12.45
CA ASP A 115 -0.16 2.75 12.94
C ASP A 115 1.22 2.22 12.52
N LEU A 116 1.69 2.63 11.33
CA LEU A 116 3.06 2.37 10.87
C LEU A 116 4.09 3.27 11.57
N GLU A 117 3.66 4.34 12.24
CA GLU A 117 4.51 5.42 12.73
C GLU A 117 5.46 5.96 11.64
N ALA A 118 4.96 6.12 10.41
CA ALA A 118 5.78 6.59 9.31
C ALA A 118 6.01 8.10 9.37
N ASP A 119 7.25 8.55 9.07
CA ASP A 119 7.58 9.98 9.10
C ASP A 119 6.86 10.76 7.98
N TYR A 120 6.80 10.16 6.78
CA TYR A 120 6.20 10.74 5.59
C TYR A 120 5.35 9.71 4.86
N ALA A 121 4.20 10.12 4.33
CA ALA A 121 3.37 9.29 3.48
C ALA A 121 2.97 9.95 2.17
N PHE A 122 2.79 9.13 1.14
CA PHE A 122 2.39 9.54 -0.19
C PHE A 122 1.17 8.75 -0.68
N GLY A 123 0.15 9.49 -1.10
CA GLY A 123 -1.15 8.93 -1.49
C GLY A 123 -1.08 8.39 -2.92
N MET A 124 -1.46 7.13 -3.09
CA MET A 124 -1.53 6.44 -4.39
C MET A 124 -2.93 5.86 -4.65
N HIS A 125 -3.11 5.13 -5.75
CA HIS A 125 -4.36 4.46 -6.10
C HIS A 125 -5.58 5.41 -6.26
N TRP A 126 -5.37 6.62 -6.79
CA TRP A 126 -6.43 7.58 -7.08
C TRP A 126 -6.17 8.31 -8.40
N GLY A 127 -7.18 8.98 -8.96
CA GLY A 127 -7.00 9.93 -10.07
C GLY A 127 -6.63 9.34 -11.44
N THR A 128 -6.57 8.01 -11.58
CA THR A 128 -6.05 7.34 -12.80
C THR A 128 -7.10 6.50 -13.52
N PHE A 129 -7.88 5.71 -12.78
CA PHE A 129 -8.97 4.89 -13.31
C PHE A 129 -10.20 5.05 -12.42
N VAL A 130 -11.39 5.10 -13.03
CA VAL A 130 -12.66 5.06 -12.30
C VAL A 130 -12.98 3.59 -12.01
N LEU A 131 -12.80 3.17 -10.76
CA LEU A 131 -13.01 1.78 -10.31
C LEU A 131 -14.30 1.60 -9.48
N THR A 132 -14.88 2.71 -9.05
CA THR A 132 -15.86 2.85 -7.97
C THR A 132 -16.59 4.18 -8.15
N ASP A 133 -17.54 4.46 -7.27
CA ASP A 133 -18.50 5.56 -7.44
C ASP A 133 -18.01 6.92 -6.88
N GLU A 134 -16.83 7.01 -6.27
CA GLU A 134 -16.32 8.30 -5.79
C GLU A 134 -15.98 9.26 -6.94
N ASP A 135 -16.03 10.57 -6.66
CA ASP A 135 -15.47 11.55 -7.58
C ASP A 135 -13.95 11.35 -7.65
N THR A 136 -13.42 11.29 -8.87
CA THR A 136 -12.00 11.04 -9.14
C THR A 136 -11.05 12.03 -8.48
N LEU A 137 -11.50 13.26 -8.19
CA LEU A 137 -10.72 14.32 -7.56
C LEU A 137 -11.01 14.51 -6.06
N GLU A 138 -11.96 13.76 -5.49
CA GLU A 138 -12.27 13.81 -4.05
C GLU A 138 -11.13 13.31 -3.14
N PRO A 139 -10.42 12.19 -3.46
CA PRO A 139 -9.49 11.58 -2.52
C PRO A 139 -8.41 12.53 -1.97
N PRO A 140 -7.74 13.38 -2.79
CA PRO A 140 -6.79 14.38 -2.29
C PRO A 140 -7.41 15.40 -1.34
N ILE A 141 -8.66 15.81 -1.59
CA ILE A 141 -9.34 16.84 -0.80
C ILE A 141 -9.63 16.29 0.60
N ARG A 142 -10.17 15.06 0.67
CA ARG A 142 -10.39 14.35 1.93
C ARG A 142 -9.08 14.07 2.66
N LEU A 143 -8.04 13.64 1.93
CA LEU A 143 -6.70 13.41 2.49
C LEU A 143 -6.14 14.69 3.13
N GLN A 144 -6.24 15.83 2.44
CA GLN A 144 -5.75 17.11 2.95
C GLN A 144 -6.46 17.51 4.25
N ALA A 145 -7.78 17.36 4.30
CA ALA A 145 -8.57 17.64 5.51
C ALA A 145 -8.17 16.73 6.68
N ALA A 146 -8.02 15.42 6.43
CA ALA A 146 -7.61 14.44 7.44
C ALA A 146 -6.17 14.69 7.94
N THR A 147 -5.27 15.08 7.04
CA THR A 147 -3.86 15.37 7.35
C THR A 147 -3.71 16.61 8.22
N GLN A 148 -4.40 17.70 7.88
CA GLN A 148 -4.38 18.94 8.67
C GLN A 148 -4.86 18.73 10.11
N LYS A 149 -5.88 17.89 10.29
CA LYS A 149 -6.42 17.54 11.60
C LYS A 149 -5.39 16.81 12.48
N ASN A 150 -4.57 15.94 11.89
CA ASN A 150 -3.60 15.11 12.62
C ASN A 150 -2.19 15.70 12.67
N LYS A 151 -1.90 16.78 11.93
CA LYS A 151 -0.59 17.43 11.85
C LYS A 151 0.54 16.49 11.40
N ILE A 152 0.28 15.69 10.37
CA ILE A 152 1.21 14.71 9.79
C ILE A 152 1.68 15.14 8.39
N GLU A 153 2.77 14.55 7.89
CA GLU A 153 3.28 14.80 6.53
C GLU A 153 2.77 13.73 5.54
N PHE A 154 1.50 13.82 5.16
CA PHE A 154 0.88 12.94 4.17
C PHE A 154 0.38 13.74 2.96
N LYS A 155 0.94 13.48 1.77
CA LYS A 155 0.62 14.22 0.54
C LYS A 155 0.17 13.30 -0.57
N SER A 156 -0.87 13.67 -1.30
CA SER A 156 -1.16 13.07 -2.61
C SER A 156 -0.29 13.74 -3.68
N LEU A 157 0.41 12.95 -4.49
CA LEU A 157 1.20 13.48 -5.62
C LEU A 157 0.33 13.52 -6.88
N ILE A 158 0.59 14.47 -7.78
CA ILE A 158 -0.03 14.43 -9.12
C ILE A 158 0.84 13.59 -10.07
N PRO A 159 0.24 12.97 -11.12
CA PRO A 159 1.00 12.18 -12.07
C PRO A 159 2.15 12.98 -12.71
N GLY A 160 3.36 12.44 -12.60
CA GLY A 160 4.57 13.05 -13.15
C GLY A 160 5.35 13.95 -12.17
N ASP A 161 4.86 14.16 -10.95
CA ASP A 161 5.60 14.89 -9.93
C ASP A 161 6.89 14.17 -9.53
N LEU A 162 7.94 14.96 -9.37
CA LEU A 162 9.21 14.52 -8.80
C LEU A 162 9.32 14.98 -7.35
N ILE A 163 9.51 14.03 -6.45
CA ILE A 163 9.75 14.30 -5.03
C ILE A 163 11.19 14.00 -4.66
N ASN A 164 11.80 14.93 -3.93
CA ASN A 164 13.08 14.70 -3.29
C ASN A 164 12.83 14.15 -1.88
N LEU A 165 13.29 12.93 -1.63
CA LEU A 165 13.25 12.32 -0.31
C LEU A 165 14.27 13.03 0.59
N LYS A 166 13.87 13.28 1.83
CA LYS A 166 14.71 13.86 2.90
C LYS A 166 15.52 12.81 3.64
#